data_AF-A0A5V7RTZ8-F1
#
_entry.id   AF-A0A5V7RTZ8-F1
#
_cell.length_a   1.000
_cell.length_b   1.000
_cell.length_c   1.000
_cell.angle_alpha   90.00
_cell.angle_beta   90.00
_cell.angle_gamma   90.00
#
_symmetry.space_group_name_H-M   'P 1'
#
loop_
_entity.id
_entity.type
_entity.pdbx_description
1 polymer ?
#
loop_
_entity_poly.entity_id
_entity_poly.type
_entity_poly.pdbx_seq_one_letter_code
_entity_poly.pdbx_strand_id
1 'polypeptide(L)'
;MKRVIIGTMAIALIGCVPKPPQDEKSAGGYVDIYSTSSVAIAQDRADKLCGSHAYYVSNDNDLTKVMGKYAPSFPKIRFNCDLEMAAYLGSKEAKEIKMKRIEEAYKEMYKAQYELKEVRRKNADPKKLESYTERDPDGTIRSYSFLNGKSCESIVYPDGTGKTTCD
;
A
#
# COMPACT_ATOMS: atom_id res chain seq x y z
N MET A 1 33.93 25.08 70.33
CA MET A 1 34.23 25.24 68.88
C MET A 1 33.21 24.44 68.08
N LYS A 2 32.27 25.10 67.37
CA LYS A 2 31.21 24.44 66.58
C LYS A 2 31.78 24.07 65.21
N ARG A 3 31.73 22.78 64.85
CA ARG A 3 32.15 22.28 63.53
C ARG A 3 31.03 22.58 62.53
N VAL A 4 31.30 23.47 61.59
CA VAL A 4 30.40 23.78 60.47
C VAL A 4 30.68 22.77 59.37
N ILE A 5 29.70 21.89 59.09
CA ILE A 5 29.75 20.97 57.96
C ILE A 5 29.27 21.76 56.74
N ILE A 6 30.20 22.13 55.85
CA ILE A 6 29.89 22.76 54.57
C ILE A 6 29.46 21.62 53.63
N GLY A 7 28.15 21.42 53.53
CA GLY A 7 27.56 20.53 52.53
C GLY A 7 27.75 21.13 51.14
N THR A 8 28.61 20.51 50.34
CA THR A 8 28.73 20.80 48.91
C THR A 8 27.43 20.38 48.23
N MET A 9 26.57 21.36 47.97
CA MET A 9 25.36 21.20 47.19
C MET A 9 25.76 21.02 45.73
N ALA A 10 25.77 19.78 45.25
CA ALA A 10 25.98 19.48 43.84
C ALA A 10 24.78 19.99 43.03
N ILE A 11 24.96 21.11 42.34
CA ILE A 11 23.99 21.61 41.37
C ILE A 11 24.06 20.66 40.17
N ALA A 12 23.12 19.72 40.10
CA ALA A 12 22.88 18.95 38.90
C ALA A 12 22.43 19.93 37.80
N LEU A 13 23.36 20.32 36.94
CA LEU A 13 23.07 20.96 35.66
C LEU A 13 22.36 19.93 34.78
N ILE A 14 21.07 19.71 35.03
CA ILE A 14 20.17 19.09 34.06
C ILE A 14 20.04 20.13 32.96
N GLY A 15 20.96 20.09 31.98
CA GLY A 15 20.82 20.88 30.76
C GLY A 15 19.42 20.63 30.20
N CYS A 16 18.75 21.69 29.75
CA CYS A 16 17.44 21.60 29.11
C CYS A 16 17.55 20.71 27.86
N VAL A 17 17.37 19.40 28.03
CA VAL A 17 17.20 18.49 26.91
C VAL A 17 15.88 18.87 26.27
N PRO A 18 15.86 19.26 24.99
CA PRO A 18 14.64 19.68 24.34
C PRO A 18 13.65 18.52 24.36
N LYS A 19 12.42 18.81 24.83
CA LYS A 19 11.36 17.81 24.95
C LYS A 19 11.03 17.27 23.55
N PRO A 20 10.94 15.94 23.34
CA PRO A 20 10.53 15.40 22.06
C PRO A 20 9.12 15.89 21.69
N PRO A 21 8.83 16.05 20.39
CA PRO A 21 7.48 16.32 19.91
C PRO A 21 6.48 15.27 20.41
N GLN A 22 5.20 15.63 20.48
CA GLN A 22 4.14 14.67 20.79
C GLN A 22 3.85 13.78 19.58
N ASP A 23 3.31 12.59 19.83
CA ASP A 23 2.78 11.74 18.77
C ASP A 23 1.62 12.47 18.11
N GLU A 24 1.68 12.69 16.80
CA GLU A 24 0.69 13.50 16.10
C GLU A 24 0.28 12.90 14.75
N LYS A 25 -0.97 13.17 14.40
CA LYS A 25 -1.50 12.97 13.04
C LYS A 25 -1.50 14.32 12.33
N SER A 26 -0.78 14.41 11.22
CA SER A 26 -0.70 15.62 10.41
C SER A 26 -1.62 15.54 9.18
N ALA A 27 -1.75 16.67 8.49
CA ALA A 27 -2.53 16.78 7.25
C ALA A 27 -2.01 15.78 6.20
N GLY A 28 -2.92 15.12 5.47
CA GLY A 28 -2.56 14.07 4.51
C GLY A 28 -2.40 12.67 5.12
N GLY A 29 -2.83 12.47 6.37
CA GLY A 29 -2.94 11.14 6.99
C GLY A 29 -1.63 10.58 7.55
N TYR A 30 -0.55 11.36 7.55
CA TYR A 30 0.71 10.96 8.17
C TYR A 30 0.57 10.91 9.68
N VAL A 31 1.17 9.90 10.29
CA VAL A 31 1.29 9.78 11.73
C VAL A 31 2.75 9.60 12.10
N ASP A 32 3.26 10.53 12.89
CA ASP A 32 4.64 10.55 13.34
C ASP A 32 4.68 10.23 14.84
N ILE A 33 5.30 9.10 15.19
CA ILE A 33 5.42 8.61 16.57
C ILE A 33 6.83 8.89 17.09
N TYR A 34 6.92 9.72 18.12
CA TYR A 34 8.17 10.16 18.76
C TYR A 34 8.36 9.53 20.15
N SER A 35 7.29 9.02 20.75
CA SER A 35 7.28 8.53 22.12
C SER A 35 7.95 7.17 22.34
N THR A 36 8.34 6.47 21.27
CA THR A 36 8.92 5.12 21.33
C THR A 36 9.82 4.85 20.12
N SER A 37 10.84 4.01 20.32
CA SER A 37 11.68 3.46 19.26
C SER A 37 11.28 2.03 18.85
N SER A 38 10.33 1.41 19.56
CA SER A 38 9.76 0.11 19.19
C SER A 38 8.66 0.29 18.14
N VAL A 39 8.84 -0.30 16.97
CA VAL A 39 7.84 -0.29 15.87
C VAL A 39 6.51 -0.88 16.33
N ALA A 40 6.52 -1.95 17.12
CA ALA A 40 5.29 -2.59 17.61
C ALA A 40 4.47 -1.66 18.53
N ILE A 41 5.14 -0.94 19.45
CA ILE A 41 4.45 0.02 20.33
C ILE A 41 3.99 1.25 19.53
N ALA A 42 4.76 1.63 18.51
CA ALA A 42 4.41 2.75 17.64
C ALA A 42 3.18 2.43 16.76
N GLN A 43 3.06 1.18 16.30
CA GLN A 43 1.90 0.69 15.56
C GLN A 43 0.61 0.88 16.37
N ASP A 44 0.54 0.36 17.60
CA ASP A 44 -0.63 0.51 18.48
C ASP A 44 -1.05 1.97 18.71
N ARG A 45 -0.07 2.88 18.77
CA ARG A 45 -0.31 4.32 18.94
C ARG A 45 -0.80 4.95 17.64
N ALA A 46 -0.19 4.57 16.52
CA ALA A 46 -0.56 5.06 15.21
C ALA A 46 -1.97 4.61 14.82
N ASP A 47 -2.35 3.36 15.11
CA ASP A 47 -3.69 2.83 14.87
C ASP A 47 -4.77 3.64 15.60
N LYS A 48 -4.52 4.01 16.86
CA LYS A 48 -5.42 4.89 17.64
C LYS A 48 -5.58 6.26 17.01
N LEU A 49 -4.51 6.84 16.46
CA LEU A 49 -4.55 8.14 15.78
C LEU A 49 -5.22 8.04 14.40
N CYS A 50 -5.11 6.90 13.73
CA CYS A 50 -5.76 6.64 12.45
C CYS A 50 -7.23 6.23 12.58
N GLY A 51 -7.67 5.76 13.76
CA GLY A 51 -9.05 5.34 14.03
C GLY A 51 -9.38 3.92 13.55
N SER A 52 -8.43 3.25 12.88
CA SER A 52 -8.57 1.87 12.43
C SER A 52 -7.20 1.20 12.36
N HIS A 53 -6.46 1.47 11.28
CA HIS A 53 -5.16 0.89 10.99
C HIS A 53 -4.24 1.93 10.38
N ALA A 54 -3.00 1.97 10.83
CA ALA A 54 -1.95 2.80 10.29
C ALA A 54 -0.93 1.91 9.57
N TYR A 55 -0.54 2.29 8.36
CA TYR A 55 0.42 1.51 7.59
C TYR A 55 1.83 2.01 7.84
N TYR A 56 2.73 1.13 8.29
CA TYR A 56 4.12 1.47 8.54
C TYR A 56 4.82 1.95 7.25
N VAL A 57 5.50 3.10 7.33
CA VAL A 57 6.24 3.71 6.21
C VAL A 57 7.74 3.68 6.46
N SER A 58 8.21 4.24 7.57
CA SER A 58 9.65 4.34 7.85
C SER A 58 9.97 4.43 9.35
N ASN A 59 11.22 4.16 9.70
CA ASN A 59 11.73 4.28 11.06
C ASN A 59 13.07 5.02 11.04
N ASP A 60 13.04 6.27 11.50
CA ASP A 60 14.24 7.11 11.54
C ASP A 60 15.20 6.68 12.66
N ASN A 61 14.75 5.87 13.63
CA ASN A 61 15.63 5.34 14.68
C ASN A 61 16.74 4.45 14.10
N ASP A 62 16.49 3.80 12.96
CA ASP A 62 17.49 2.97 12.28
C ASP A 62 18.59 3.81 11.60
N LEU A 63 18.26 5.06 11.23
CA LEU A 63 19.19 6.00 10.61
C LEU A 63 20.18 6.60 11.61
N THR A 64 19.86 6.58 12.91
CA THR A 64 20.74 7.13 13.96
C THR A 64 22.11 6.45 13.99
N LYS A 65 22.17 5.14 13.69
CA LYS A 65 23.42 4.37 13.65
C LYS A 65 24.26 4.63 12.39
N VAL A 66 23.61 5.06 11.30
CA VAL A 66 24.23 5.26 9.98
C VAL A 66 24.65 6.71 9.77
N MET A 67 23.83 7.66 10.21
CA MET A 67 23.99 9.08 9.93
C MET A 67 24.78 9.83 11.01
N GLY A 68 24.96 9.25 12.20
CA GLY A 68 25.70 9.85 13.30
C GLY A 68 25.23 11.28 13.60
N LYS A 69 26.11 12.27 13.38
CA LYS A 69 25.81 13.70 13.60
C LYS A 69 24.72 14.29 12.71
N TYR A 70 24.38 13.64 11.60
CA TYR A 70 23.31 14.06 10.69
C TYR A 70 21.98 13.37 10.97
N ALA A 71 21.91 12.53 11.99
CA ALA A 71 20.66 11.89 12.39
C ALA A 71 19.64 12.96 12.84
N PRO A 72 18.34 12.74 12.58
CA PRO A 72 17.30 13.62 13.10
C PRO A 72 17.42 13.80 14.61
N SER A 73 17.34 15.04 15.10
CA SER A 73 17.42 15.32 16.54
C SER A 73 16.30 14.65 17.34
N PHE A 74 15.17 14.37 16.69
CA PHE A 74 14.06 13.60 17.21
C PHE A 74 13.71 12.51 16.19
N PRO A 75 14.35 11.32 16.28
CA PRO A 75 14.00 10.21 15.42
C PRO A 75 12.55 9.80 15.73
N LYS A 76 11.85 9.38 14.68
CA LYS A 76 10.44 9.01 14.73
C LYS A 76 10.17 7.77 13.92
N ILE A 77 9.04 7.15 14.24
CA ILE A 77 8.47 6.07 13.44
C ILE A 77 7.26 6.64 12.71
N ARG A 78 7.29 6.54 11.38
CA ARG A 78 6.28 7.15 10.51
C ARG A 78 5.34 6.10 9.95
N PHE A 79 4.05 6.45 9.99
CA PHE A 79 2.96 5.69 9.41
C PHE A 79 2.10 6.60 8.53
N ASN A 80 1.19 6.00 7.77
CA ASN A 80 0.12 6.72 7.09
C ASN A 80 -1.21 5.98 7.26
N CYS A 81 -2.28 6.72 7.53
CA CYS A 81 -3.63 6.16 7.70
C CYS A 81 -4.30 5.76 6.38
N ASP A 82 -3.84 6.30 5.26
CA ASP A 82 -4.38 6.02 3.94
C ASP A 82 -3.58 4.90 3.26
N LEU A 83 -4.29 3.84 2.84
CA LEU A 83 -3.68 2.67 2.20
C LEU A 83 -2.96 3.03 0.90
N GLU A 84 -3.55 3.90 0.08
CA GLU A 84 -3.00 4.26 -1.23
C GLU A 84 -1.74 5.10 -1.08
N MET A 85 -1.78 6.09 -0.20
CA MET A 85 -0.64 6.92 0.15
C MET A 85 0.47 6.09 0.81
N ALA A 86 0.13 5.20 1.72
CA ALA A 86 1.11 4.31 2.35
C ALA A 86 1.81 3.40 1.32
N ALA A 87 1.05 2.82 0.38
CA ALA A 87 1.62 2.01 -0.68
C ALA A 87 2.54 2.82 -1.60
N TYR A 88 2.15 4.05 -1.93
CA TYR A 88 2.98 5.00 -2.69
C TYR A 88 4.29 5.33 -1.96
N LEU A 89 4.21 5.58 -0.65
CA LEU A 89 5.37 5.90 0.20
C LEU A 89 6.29 4.71 0.50
N GLY A 90 5.93 3.50 0.05
CA GLY A 90 6.80 2.34 0.15
C GLY A 90 6.42 1.33 1.23
N SER A 91 5.29 1.49 1.92
CA SER A 91 4.82 0.51 2.90
C SER A 91 4.62 -0.86 2.26
N LYS A 92 5.32 -1.87 2.79
CA LYS A 92 5.25 -3.25 2.28
C LYS A 92 3.85 -3.84 2.46
N GLU A 93 3.29 -3.71 3.65
CA GLU A 93 1.94 -4.20 3.97
C GLU A 93 0.89 -3.55 3.07
N ALA A 94 0.92 -2.22 2.93
CA ALA A 94 -0.05 -1.51 2.10
C ALA A 94 0.04 -1.93 0.63
N LYS A 95 1.25 -2.14 0.10
CA LYS A 95 1.48 -2.66 -1.24
C LYS A 95 0.89 -4.06 -1.42
N GLU A 96 1.10 -4.95 -0.46
CA GLU A 96 0.56 -6.32 -0.52
C GLU A 96 -0.97 -6.32 -0.51
N ILE A 97 -1.60 -5.52 0.35
CA ILE A 97 -3.07 -5.39 0.39
C ILE A 97 -3.58 -4.82 -0.93
N LYS A 98 -2.94 -3.77 -1.46
CA LYS A 98 -3.33 -3.16 -2.73
C LYS A 98 -3.24 -4.16 -3.88
N MET A 99 -2.14 -4.93 -3.96
CA MET A 99 -1.97 -5.95 -4.99
C MET A 99 -3.05 -7.04 -4.90
N LYS A 100 -3.39 -7.51 -3.70
CA LYS A 100 -4.49 -8.47 -3.51
C LYS A 100 -5.84 -7.94 -4.00
N ARG A 101 -6.18 -6.69 -3.67
CA ARG A 101 -7.41 -6.05 -4.15
C ARG A 101 -7.44 -5.95 -5.67
N ILE A 102 -6.30 -5.63 -6.28
CA ILE A 102 -6.17 -5.59 -7.74
C ILE A 102 -6.38 -7.00 -8.33
N GLU A 103 -5.72 -8.02 -7.78
CA GLU A 103 -5.88 -9.41 -8.22
C GLU A 103 -7.33 -9.91 -8.10
N GLU A 104 -8.02 -9.57 -7.02
CA GLU A 104 -9.44 -9.88 -6.82
C GLU A 104 -10.31 -9.18 -7.87
N ALA A 105 -10.10 -7.88 -8.11
CA ALA A 105 -10.82 -7.14 -9.14
C ALA A 105 -10.58 -7.73 -10.54
N TYR A 106 -9.37 -8.16 -10.86
CA TYR A 106 -9.08 -8.87 -12.11
C TYR A 106 -9.85 -10.18 -12.21
N LYS A 107 -9.91 -10.98 -11.14
CA LYS A 107 -10.67 -12.24 -11.15
C LYS A 107 -12.16 -12.02 -11.41
N GLU A 108 -12.75 -11.00 -10.78
CA GLU A 108 -14.15 -10.65 -10.99
C GLU A 108 -14.40 -10.16 -12.42
N MET A 109 -13.51 -9.32 -12.96
CA MET A 109 -13.57 -8.88 -14.35
C MET A 109 -13.55 -10.06 -15.32
N TYR A 110 -12.61 -10.99 -15.16
CA TYR A 110 -12.50 -12.17 -16.01
C TYR A 110 -13.75 -13.06 -15.95
N LYS A 111 -14.34 -13.21 -14.77
CA LYS A 111 -15.59 -13.96 -14.62
C LYS A 111 -16.74 -13.29 -15.38
N ALA A 112 -16.89 -11.97 -15.26
CA ALA A 112 -17.93 -11.22 -15.96
C ALA A 112 -17.77 -11.28 -17.48
N GLN A 113 -16.54 -11.20 -17.99
CA GLN A 113 -16.24 -11.35 -19.42
C GLN A 113 -16.62 -12.75 -19.93
N TYR A 114 -16.33 -13.80 -19.17
CA TYR A 114 -16.69 -15.16 -19.53
C TYR A 114 -18.21 -15.36 -19.59
N GLU A 115 -18.94 -14.85 -18.60
CA GLU A 115 -20.41 -14.88 -18.58
C GLU A 115 -21.00 -14.13 -19.79
N LEU A 116 -20.45 -12.96 -20.14
CA LEU A 116 -20.87 -12.20 -21.32
C LEU A 116 -20.62 -12.98 -22.63
N LYS A 117 -19.45 -13.61 -22.77
CA LYS A 117 -19.11 -14.46 -23.91
C LYS A 117 -20.14 -15.58 -24.09
N GLU A 118 -20.47 -16.27 -23.01
CA GLU A 118 -21.43 -17.38 -23.03
C GLU A 118 -22.85 -16.95 -23.42
N VAL A 119 -23.31 -15.82 -22.89
CA VAL A 119 -24.62 -15.26 -23.26
C VAL A 119 -24.65 -14.87 -24.74
N ARG A 120 -23.61 -14.19 -25.24
CA ARG A 120 -23.53 -13.82 -26.66
C ARG A 120 -23.45 -15.04 -27.57
N ARG A 121 -22.70 -16.07 -27.19
CA ARG A 121 -22.66 -17.35 -27.95
C ARG A 121 -24.03 -17.97 -28.12
N LYS A 122 -24.84 -18.00 -27.05
CA LYS A 122 -26.19 -18.57 -27.06
C LYS A 122 -27.18 -17.74 -27.87
N ASN A 123 -27.01 -16.43 -27.89
CA ASN A 123 -27.91 -15.48 -28.55
C ASN A 123 -27.50 -15.12 -29.98
N ALA A 124 -26.28 -15.48 -30.41
CA ALA A 124 -25.77 -15.16 -31.72
C ALA A 124 -26.68 -15.71 -32.82
N ASP A 125 -27.06 -14.87 -33.78
CA ASP A 125 -27.83 -15.29 -34.94
C ASP A 125 -27.01 -16.32 -35.74
N PRO A 126 -27.50 -17.56 -35.95
CA PRO A 126 -26.75 -18.57 -36.69
C PRO A 126 -26.39 -18.12 -38.11
N LYS A 127 -27.14 -17.20 -38.70
CA LYS A 127 -26.91 -16.70 -40.06
C LYS A 127 -25.95 -15.51 -40.13
N LYS A 128 -25.50 -14.97 -38.99
CA LYS A 128 -24.64 -13.78 -38.96
C LYS A 128 -23.37 -14.07 -38.17
N LEU A 129 -22.27 -13.48 -38.64
CA LEU A 129 -21.06 -13.40 -37.85
C LEU A 129 -21.19 -12.22 -36.90
N GLU A 130 -21.17 -12.50 -35.61
CA GLU A 130 -21.13 -11.49 -34.56
C GLU A 130 -19.76 -11.49 -33.90
N SER A 131 -19.22 -10.33 -33.59
CA SER A 131 -17.94 -10.24 -32.89
C SER A 131 -17.86 -9.03 -31.97
N TYR A 132 -16.98 -9.13 -30.98
CA TYR A 132 -16.59 -8.00 -30.15
C TYR A 132 -15.13 -8.14 -29.71
N THR A 133 -14.53 -7.01 -29.37
CA THR A 133 -13.14 -6.95 -28.91
C THR A 133 -13.09 -6.19 -27.60
N GLU A 134 -12.27 -6.69 -26.69
CA GLU A 134 -11.99 -6.07 -25.40
C GLU A 134 -10.48 -5.87 -25.25
N ARG A 135 -10.12 -4.86 -24.45
CA ARG A 135 -8.74 -4.60 -24.09
C ARG A 135 -8.62 -4.69 -22.57
N ASP A 136 -7.78 -5.62 -22.13
CA ASP A 136 -7.41 -5.78 -20.74
C ASP A 136 -6.51 -4.60 -20.30
N PRO A 137 -6.47 -4.26 -19.01
CA PRO A 137 -5.65 -3.16 -18.52
C PRO A 137 -4.14 -3.34 -18.73
N ASP A 138 -3.66 -4.57 -18.90
CA ASP A 138 -2.26 -4.89 -19.24
C ASP A 138 -1.94 -4.66 -20.73
N GLY A 139 -2.93 -4.28 -21.54
CA GLY A 139 -2.81 -4.04 -22.97
C GLY A 139 -3.15 -5.26 -23.84
N THR A 140 -3.43 -6.42 -23.24
CA THR A 140 -3.89 -7.62 -23.95
C THR A 140 -5.21 -7.33 -24.67
N ILE A 141 -5.33 -7.76 -25.93
CA ILE A 141 -6.53 -7.60 -26.74
C ILE A 141 -7.18 -8.97 -26.93
N ARG A 142 -8.46 -9.07 -26.56
CA ARG A 142 -9.26 -10.29 -26.72
C ARG A 142 -10.36 -10.02 -27.72
N SER A 143 -10.39 -10.78 -28.80
CA SER A 143 -11.46 -10.72 -29.81
C SER A 143 -12.26 -12.01 -29.78
N TYR A 144 -13.58 -11.86 -29.72
CA TYR A 144 -14.52 -12.95 -29.71
C TYR A 144 -15.37 -12.90 -30.97
N SER A 145 -15.51 -14.04 -31.63
CA SER A 145 -16.37 -14.20 -32.82
C SER A 145 -17.33 -15.35 -32.61
N PHE A 146 -18.58 -15.16 -33.02
CA PHE A 146 -19.68 -16.10 -32.85
C PHE A 146 -20.36 -16.36 -34.19
N LEU A 147 -20.54 -17.64 -34.51
CA LEU A 147 -21.24 -18.08 -35.71
C LEU A 147 -21.81 -19.48 -35.47
N ASN A 148 -23.08 -19.71 -35.84
CA ASN A 148 -23.74 -21.01 -35.68
C ASN A 148 -23.65 -21.60 -34.26
N GLY A 149 -23.74 -20.77 -33.22
CA GLY A 149 -23.62 -21.20 -31.82
C GLY A 149 -22.21 -21.64 -31.39
N LYS A 150 -21.20 -21.53 -32.27
CA LYS A 150 -19.79 -21.73 -31.95
C LYS A 150 -19.12 -20.41 -31.62
N SER A 151 -18.05 -20.47 -30.84
CA SER A 151 -17.21 -19.32 -30.54
C SER A 151 -15.75 -19.55 -30.91
N CYS A 152 -15.09 -18.50 -31.38
CA CYS A 152 -13.65 -18.40 -31.48
C CYS A 152 -13.18 -17.22 -30.63
N GLU A 153 -12.13 -17.43 -29.85
CA GLU A 153 -11.41 -16.39 -29.11
C GLU A 153 -10.02 -16.23 -29.71
N SER A 154 -9.65 -14.99 -30.01
CA SER A 154 -8.29 -14.61 -30.36
C SER A 154 -7.73 -13.69 -29.28
N ILE A 155 -6.56 -14.01 -28.76
CA ILE A 155 -5.85 -13.22 -27.75
C ILE A 155 -4.56 -12.72 -28.38
N VAL A 156 -4.32 -11.42 -28.29
CA VAL A 156 -3.06 -10.77 -28.70
C VAL A 156 -2.47 -10.08 -27.49
N TYR A 157 -1.24 -10.44 -27.13
CA TYR A 157 -0.52 -9.89 -26.00
C TYR A 157 0.25 -8.62 -26.39
N PRO A 158 0.64 -7.77 -25.41
CA PRO A 158 1.40 -6.55 -25.67
C PRO A 158 2.73 -6.77 -26.39
N ASP A 159 3.33 -7.95 -26.25
CA ASP A 159 4.57 -8.35 -26.91
C ASP A 159 4.38 -8.76 -28.39
N GLY A 160 3.15 -8.69 -28.90
CA GLY A 160 2.80 -9.03 -30.28
C GLY A 160 2.56 -10.52 -30.51
N THR A 161 2.74 -11.37 -29.51
CA THR A 161 2.35 -12.78 -29.60
C THR A 161 0.84 -12.93 -29.55
N GLY A 162 0.31 -14.00 -30.14
CA GLY A 162 -1.11 -14.25 -30.10
C GLY A 162 -1.48 -15.71 -30.25
N LYS A 163 -2.68 -16.05 -29.79
CA LYS A 163 -3.28 -17.37 -29.97
C LYS A 163 -4.74 -17.23 -30.37
N THR A 164 -5.21 -18.18 -31.16
CA THR A 164 -6.64 -18.32 -31.46
C THR A 164 -7.09 -19.70 -31.04
N THR A 165 -8.26 -19.77 -30.40
CA THR A 165 -8.87 -21.01 -29.93
C THR A 165 -10.35 -20.98 -30.27
N CYS A 166 -10.87 -22.06 -30.85
CA CYS A 166 -12.27 -22.18 -31.24
C CYS A 166 -12.89 -23.43 -30.61
N ASP A 167 -14.20 -23.35 -30.35
CA ASP A 167 -15.04 -24.47 -29.89
C ASP A 167 -15.34 -25.49 -31.01
#